data_AF-A0A2D8LG94-F1
#
_entry.id   AF-A0A2D8LG94-F1
#
_cell.length_a   1.000
_cell.length_b   1.000
_cell.length_c   1.000
_cell.angle_alpha   90.00
_cell.angle_beta   90.00
_cell.angle_gamma   90.00
#
_symmetry.space_group_name_H-M   'P 1'
#
loop_
_entity.id
_entity.type
_entity.pdbx_description
1 polymer ?
#
loop_
_entity_poly.entity_id
_entity_poly.type
_entity_poly.pdbx_seq_one_letter_code
_entity_poly.pdbx_strand_id
1 'polypeptide(L)'
;MRLTLFFSVALCSLISVNAQFGAPQIISSETDKAYMSIPVDIDNDGFIDVLSAQAENHTMVWFRNLDGEGNFSSKNIITSDPALYLSIDFADVDSDGDDDIVFLVNNPREIRWIENLDGQGNYGNEHLIVSIDYIQSFSMIDFDNDSDLDVIATLTNTFTGRLSWFENTDGLGTFSSEQVLLTDDAEYLNPILEDLDNDGDIDILTSLESHAPSKIVWYENSGNLSFNIEHEILTFQFLVSDFTSVVDLQFVDIDNDGMKDVFFETYHDDAGSTTGWLKNMGGTGEFAEAQNITFYNGQRRFYDLDNDGDNDMLGIYRQTDLLFWVENTNASGSFDIIRTISDEVDFPRDTQAADFDGDGLLDVVVASLGDNTVVWFKNTGILDVVENVAFSINMYPNPTSSIVYLNTNEPLASIVMHNVLGTKIKSFPATSQFDISEVPSGLYFFKIKTVSGMVSTQKIIKR
;
A
#
# COMPACT_ATOMS: atom_id res chain seq x y z
N MET A 1 27.51 46.85 36.53
CA MET A 1 27.79 45.83 35.50
C MET A 1 26.43 45.32 35.03
N ARG A 2 25.95 45.77 33.87
CA ARG A 2 24.65 45.33 33.31
C ARG A 2 24.90 44.02 32.56
N LEU A 3 24.22 42.95 32.97
CA LEU A 3 24.27 41.65 32.31
C LEU A 3 23.21 41.64 31.21
N THR A 4 23.65 41.68 29.96
CA THR A 4 22.78 41.58 28.79
C THR A 4 22.56 40.10 28.51
N LEU A 5 21.33 39.62 28.64
CA LEU A 5 20.93 38.25 28.28
C LEU A 5 20.84 38.18 26.74
N PHE A 6 21.72 37.43 26.09
CA PHE A 6 21.57 37.08 24.68
C PHE A 6 20.65 35.86 24.58
N PHE A 7 19.46 36.05 24.01
CA PHE A 7 18.63 34.95 23.54
C PHE A 7 19.22 34.46 22.21
N SER A 8 19.79 33.26 22.21
CA SER A 8 20.05 32.53 20.97
C SER A 8 18.74 31.90 20.53
N VAL A 9 18.14 32.42 19.46
CA VAL A 9 17.10 31.71 18.72
C VAL A 9 17.82 30.58 17.98
N ALA A 10 17.68 29.35 18.48
CA ALA A 10 18.04 28.17 17.72
C ALA A 10 16.97 28.04 16.63
N LEU A 11 17.35 28.31 15.38
CA LEU A 11 16.56 27.92 14.22
C LEU A 11 16.66 26.40 14.15
N CYS A 12 15.68 25.68 14.72
CA CYS A 12 15.48 24.28 14.43
C CYS A 12 14.94 24.24 13.00
N SER A 13 15.81 23.97 12.02
CA SER A 13 15.31 23.48 10.74
C SER A 13 14.63 22.16 11.05
N LEU A 14 13.32 22.10 10.90
CA LEU A 14 12.61 20.83 10.77
C LEU A 14 13.30 20.09 9.63
N ILE A 15 14.03 19.03 9.98
CA ILE A 15 14.46 18.06 9.00
C ILE A 15 13.17 17.31 8.71
N SER A 16 12.60 17.50 7.52
CA SER A 16 11.55 16.62 7.04
C SER A 16 12.18 15.23 6.97
N VAL A 17 11.74 14.36 7.88
CA VAL A 17 11.86 12.92 7.74
C VAL A 17 11.16 12.58 6.42
N ASN A 18 11.69 11.63 5.67
CA ASN A 18 11.01 11.17 4.46
C ASN A 18 11.34 9.69 4.36
N ALA A 19 10.31 8.87 4.16
CA ALA A 19 10.49 7.45 3.90
C ALA A 19 11.39 7.25 2.67
N GLN A 20 12.39 6.38 2.81
CA GLN A 20 13.23 5.97 1.70
C GLN A 20 13.18 4.46 1.57
N PHE A 21 12.81 3.98 0.39
CA PHE A 21 12.71 2.56 0.13
C PHE A 21 13.97 2.01 -0.56
N GLY A 22 14.35 0.81 -0.18
CA GLY A 22 15.48 0.07 -0.71
C GLY A 22 15.23 -0.49 -2.12
N ALA A 23 16.19 -1.28 -2.60
CA ALA A 23 16.04 -2.00 -3.86
C ALA A 23 14.94 -3.08 -3.76
N PRO A 24 14.28 -3.45 -4.88
CA PRO A 24 13.27 -4.50 -4.87
C PRO A 24 13.85 -5.84 -4.38
N GLN A 25 13.15 -6.46 -3.45
CA GLN A 25 13.41 -7.80 -2.95
C GLN A 25 12.27 -8.72 -3.41
N ILE A 26 12.58 -9.71 -4.24
CA ILE A 26 11.56 -10.64 -4.74
C ILE A 26 11.23 -11.64 -3.63
N ILE A 27 10.01 -11.58 -3.11
CA ILE A 27 9.45 -12.61 -2.20
C ILE A 27 9.30 -13.91 -2.97
N SER A 28 8.71 -13.85 -4.16
CA SER A 28 8.54 -15.00 -5.02
C SER A 28 8.41 -14.61 -6.48
N SER A 29 9.00 -15.43 -7.35
CA SER A 29 8.77 -15.43 -8.81
C SER A 29 8.03 -16.68 -9.28
N GLU A 30 7.50 -17.47 -8.35
CA GLU A 30 6.76 -18.71 -8.62
C GLU A 30 5.24 -18.50 -8.54
N THR A 31 4.80 -17.25 -8.60
CA THR A 31 3.39 -16.87 -8.63
C THR A 31 2.84 -17.02 -10.05
N ASP A 32 1.52 -16.95 -10.21
CA ASP A 32 0.83 -17.13 -11.49
C ASP A 32 -0.06 -15.89 -11.72
N LYS A 33 0.59 -14.76 -12.04
CA LYS A 33 -0.02 -13.43 -12.15
C LYS A 33 -0.62 -12.94 -10.83
N ALA A 34 0.22 -12.70 -9.84
CA ALA A 34 -0.19 -12.13 -8.56
C ALA A 34 -1.00 -10.83 -8.77
N TYR A 35 -2.18 -10.74 -8.18
CA TYR A 35 -3.04 -9.55 -8.29
C TYR A 35 -3.52 -8.97 -6.96
N MET A 36 -3.21 -9.64 -5.84
CA MET A 36 -3.36 -9.15 -4.47
C MET A 36 -2.07 -9.48 -3.70
N SER A 37 -1.69 -8.62 -2.75
CA SER A 37 -0.57 -8.82 -1.82
C SER A 37 -0.98 -8.26 -0.46
N ILE A 38 -1.45 -9.13 0.43
CA ILE A 38 -2.04 -8.77 1.72
C ILE A 38 -1.05 -9.13 2.83
N PRO A 39 -0.51 -8.14 3.57
CA PRO A 39 0.29 -8.38 4.77
C PRO A 39 -0.59 -8.78 5.95
N VAL A 40 -0.23 -9.86 6.64
CA VAL A 40 -0.94 -10.37 7.84
C VAL A 40 -0.04 -11.38 8.56
N ASP A 41 -0.12 -11.49 9.89
CA ASP A 41 0.52 -12.59 10.64
C ASP A 41 -0.42 -13.80 10.64
N ILE A 42 -0.20 -14.75 9.71
CA ILE A 42 -1.13 -15.88 9.51
C ILE A 42 -0.95 -16.98 10.56
N ASP A 43 0.26 -17.11 11.09
CA ASP A 43 0.64 -18.22 11.95
C ASP A 43 0.96 -17.79 13.40
N ASN A 44 0.52 -16.58 13.75
CA ASN A 44 0.57 -15.98 15.08
C ASN A 44 1.99 -16.01 15.69
N ASP A 45 3.03 -15.91 14.84
CA ASP A 45 4.42 -15.96 15.26
C ASP A 45 5.03 -14.57 15.52
N GLY A 46 4.26 -13.52 15.25
CA GLY A 46 4.61 -12.12 15.42
C GLY A 46 5.33 -11.52 14.21
N PHE A 47 5.50 -12.28 13.12
CA PHE A 47 6.08 -11.79 11.87
C PHE A 47 5.00 -11.60 10.82
N ILE A 48 5.05 -10.44 10.15
CA ILE A 48 4.11 -10.18 9.07
C ILE A 48 4.46 -11.06 7.86
N ASP A 49 3.50 -11.88 7.43
CA ASP A 49 3.56 -12.70 6.24
C ASP A 49 2.96 -11.99 5.02
N VAL A 50 2.92 -12.68 3.87
CA VAL A 50 2.21 -12.18 2.68
C VAL A 50 1.28 -13.25 2.11
N LEU A 51 0.00 -12.93 2.02
CA LEU A 51 -0.98 -13.66 1.23
C LEU A 51 -1.12 -13.05 -0.17
N SER A 52 -1.21 -13.88 -1.20
CA SER A 52 -1.38 -13.43 -2.58
C SER A 52 -2.38 -14.28 -3.35
N ALA A 53 -3.30 -13.61 -4.05
CA ALA A 53 -4.21 -14.24 -5.01
C ALA A 53 -3.63 -14.22 -6.43
N GLN A 54 -3.83 -15.31 -7.16
CA GLN A 54 -3.23 -15.54 -8.48
C GLN A 54 -4.26 -15.46 -9.61
N ALA A 55 -4.01 -14.68 -10.65
CA ALA A 55 -5.01 -14.41 -11.68
C ALA A 55 -5.11 -15.50 -12.75
N GLU A 56 -4.06 -16.31 -12.96
CA GLU A 56 -4.06 -17.33 -14.03
C GLU A 56 -4.55 -18.69 -13.55
N ASN A 57 -4.05 -19.15 -12.40
CA ASN A 57 -4.44 -20.43 -11.82
C ASN A 57 -5.53 -20.30 -10.73
N HIS A 58 -5.91 -19.07 -10.35
CA HIS A 58 -6.93 -18.75 -9.33
C HIS A 58 -6.64 -19.31 -7.93
N THR A 59 -5.38 -19.60 -7.61
CA THR A 59 -5.00 -20.09 -6.28
C THR A 59 -4.78 -18.93 -5.30
N MET A 60 -5.05 -19.20 -4.03
CA MET A 60 -4.60 -18.38 -2.92
C MET A 60 -3.30 -18.98 -2.37
N VAL A 61 -2.25 -18.16 -2.25
CA VAL A 61 -0.94 -18.59 -1.76
C VAL A 61 -0.45 -17.74 -0.61
N TRP A 62 0.29 -18.38 0.29
CA TRP A 62 0.91 -17.76 1.45
C TRP A 62 2.44 -17.88 1.35
N PHE A 63 3.11 -16.79 1.69
CA PHE A 63 4.56 -16.70 1.86
C PHE A 63 4.83 -16.33 3.31
N ARG A 64 5.27 -17.32 4.10
CA ARG A 64 5.58 -17.11 5.52
C ARG A 64 6.90 -16.39 5.69
N ASN A 65 6.95 -15.35 6.50
CA ASN A 65 8.15 -14.67 6.94
C ASN A 65 8.83 -15.50 8.03
N LEU A 66 9.98 -16.09 7.74
CA LEU A 66 10.56 -17.14 8.58
C LEU A 66 11.30 -16.62 9.80
N ASP A 67 11.66 -15.34 9.82
CA ASP A 67 12.51 -14.75 10.85
C ASP A 67 12.22 -13.29 11.20
N GLY A 68 11.21 -12.68 10.58
CA GLY A 68 10.93 -11.26 10.78
C GLY A 68 12.09 -10.38 10.32
N GLU A 69 12.90 -10.83 9.36
CA GLU A 69 13.90 -10.03 8.66
C GLU A 69 13.62 -10.01 7.14
N GLY A 70 12.39 -10.39 6.75
CA GLY A 70 11.93 -10.49 5.36
C GLY A 70 12.48 -11.70 4.60
N ASN A 71 12.89 -12.77 5.29
CA ASN A 71 13.23 -14.04 4.66
C ASN A 71 11.99 -14.93 4.51
N PHE A 72 11.32 -14.82 3.36
CA PHE A 72 10.07 -15.53 3.11
C PHE A 72 10.27 -17.00 2.66
N SER A 73 9.28 -17.84 2.99
CA SER A 73 9.19 -19.22 2.57
C SER A 73 8.93 -19.36 1.06
N SER A 74 9.11 -20.57 0.53
CA SER A 74 8.51 -20.91 -0.77
C SER A 74 6.99 -20.83 -0.71
N LYS A 75 6.33 -20.71 -1.87
CA LYS A 75 4.86 -20.64 -1.95
C LYS A 75 4.20 -21.81 -1.22
N ASN A 76 3.28 -21.50 -0.32
CA ASN A 76 2.34 -22.44 0.27
C ASN A 76 0.95 -22.20 -0.36
N ILE A 77 0.27 -23.24 -0.83
CA ILE A 77 -1.06 -23.10 -1.46
C ILE A 77 -2.10 -23.38 -0.39
N ILE A 78 -2.97 -22.41 -0.11
CA ILE A 78 -4.01 -22.53 0.91
C ILE A 78 -5.24 -23.25 0.34
N THR A 79 -5.69 -22.83 -0.83
CA THR A 79 -6.99 -23.25 -1.37
C THR A 79 -6.90 -24.55 -2.15
N SER A 80 -7.86 -25.45 -1.93
CA SER A 80 -7.99 -26.69 -2.70
C SER A 80 -8.87 -26.55 -3.95
N ASP A 81 -9.74 -25.55 -4.01
CA ASP A 81 -10.60 -25.22 -5.16
C ASP A 81 -10.35 -23.78 -5.65
N PRO A 82 -9.57 -23.59 -6.73
CA PRO A 82 -9.20 -22.25 -7.20
C PRO A 82 -10.41 -21.43 -7.68
N ALA A 83 -10.53 -20.20 -7.18
CA ALA A 83 -11.58 -19.26 -7.55
C ALA A 83 -11.06 -17.85 -7.83
N LEU A 84 -11.79 -17.06 -8.61
CA LEU A 84 -11.45 -15.64 -8.78
C LEU A 84 -11.93 -14.86 -7.55
N TYR A 85 -11.00 -14.56 -6.64
CA TYR A 85 -11.24 -13.76 -5.44
C TYR A 85 -11.35 -12.28 -5.81
N LEU A 86 -12.44 -11.64 -5.41
CA LEU A 86 -12.66 -10.20 -5.61
C LEU A 86 -12.29 -9.38 -4.38
N SER A 87 -12.44 -9.99 -3.20
CA SER A 87 -11.96 -9.47 -1.92
C SER A 87 -11.54 -10.65 -1.04
N ILE A 88 -10.56 -10.44 -0.19
CA ILE A 88 -10.08 -11.35 0.84
C ILE A 88 -9.86 -10.49 2.09
N ASP A 89 -10.32 -10.98 3.22
CA ASP A 89 -10.18 -10.37 4.54
C ASP A 89 -9.86 -11.45 5.58
N PHE A 90 -9.46 -11.01 6.77
CA PHE A 90 -9.10 -11.88 7.89
C PHE A 90 -9.96 -11.57 9.11
N ALA A 91 -10.48 -12.61 9.75
CA ALA A 91 -11.37 -12.48 10.90
C ALA A 91 -11.43 -13.80 11.67
N ASP A 92 -11.49 -13.74 12.99
CA ASP A 92 -11.84 -14.87 13.87
C ASP A 92 -13.36 -15.16 13.74
N VAL A 93 -13.74 -16.05 12.81
CA VAL A 93 -15.15 -16.32 12.47
C VAL A 93 -15.83 -17.24 13.48
N ASP A 94 -15.05 -18.13 14.11
CA ASP A 94 -15.54 -19.12 15.07
C ASP A 94 -15.11 -18.88 16.53
N SER A 95 -14.62 -17.67 16.81
CA SER A 95 -14.28 -17.16 18.15
C SER A 95 -13.28 -18.02 18.91
N ASP A 96 -12.36 -18.67 18.18
CA ASP A 96 -11.32 -19.53 18.76
C ASP A 96 -10.00 -18.79 19.02
N GLY A 97 -9.90 -17.56 18.53
CA GLY A 97 -8.77 -16.64 18.70
C GLY A 97 -7.76 -16.66 17.56
N ASP A 98 -8.00 -17.43 16.51
CA ASP A 98 -7.16 -17.50 15.32
C ASP A 98 -7.83 -16.80 14.12
N ASP A 99 -7.09 -15.97 13.38
CA ASP A 99 -7.65 -15.30 12.21
C ASP A 99 -7.89 -16.31 11.08
N ASP A 100 -9.14 -16.42 10.64
CA ASP A 100 -9.57 -17.17 9.46
C ASP A 100 -9.49 -16.32 8.19
N ILE A 101 -9.60 -16.97 7.03
CA ILE A 101 -9.68 -16.26 5.75
C ILE A 101 -11.14 -16.19 5.28
N VAL A 102 -11.69 -14.98 5.16
CA VAL A 102 -13.02 -14.72 4.58
C VAL A 102 -12.85 -14.06 3.22
N PHE A 103 -13.65 -14.47 2.22
CA PHE A 103 -13.44 -14.00 0.85
C PHE A 103 -14.70 -14.02 -0.02
N LEU A 104 -14.70 -13.14 -1.03
CA LEU A 104 -15.74 -13.02 -2.06
C LEU A 104 -15.24 -13.61 -3.37
N VAL A 105 -15.94 -14.60 -3.91
CA VAL A 105 -15.65 -15.22 -5.23
C VAL A 105 -16.61 -14.74 -6.31
N ASN A 106 -16.18 -14.70 -7.57
CA ASN A 106 -17.00 -14.16 -8.67
C ASN A 106 -17.94 -15.18 -9.35
N ASN A 107 -17.57 -16.46 -9.45
CA ASN A 107 -18.33 -17.46 -10.23
C ASN A 107 -18.38 -18.85 -9.57
N PRO A 108 -19.50 -19.22 -8.89
CA PRO A 108 -20.65 -18.37 -8.54
C PRO A 108 -20.27 -17.20 -7.61
N ARG A 109 -21.16 -16.21 -7.48
CA ARG A 109 -20.96 -15.06 -6.59
C ARG A 109 -21.29 -15.48 -5.15
N GLU A 110 -20.26 -15.65 -4.33
CA GLU A 110 -20.41 -16.20 -2.97
C GLU A 110 -19.43 -15.57 -1.99
N ILE A 111 -19.86 -15.39 -0.74
CA ILE A 111 -18.95 -15.14 0.39
C ILE A 111 -18.71 -16.47 1.07
N ARG A 112 -17.45 -16.77 1.33
CA ARG A 112 -16.97 -18.01 1.93
C ARG A 112 -15.91 -17.71 2.97
N TRP A 113 -15.63 -18.67 3.83
CA TRP A 113 -14.48 -18.61 4.73
C TRP A 113 -13.75 -19.96 4.81
N ILE A 114 -12.51 -19.94 5.30
CA ILE A 114 -11.71 -21.14 5.57
C ILE A 114 -11.08 -21.00 6.96
N GLU A 115 -11.39 -21.98 7.82
CA GLU A 115 -10.92 -22.06 9.21
C GLU A 115 -9.40 -22.25 9.31
N ASN A 116 -8.73 -21.45 10.14
CA ASN A 116 -7.35 -21.62 10.56
C ASN A 116 -7.28 -22.52 11.80
N LEU A 117 -7.35 -23.84 11.57
CA LEU A 117 -7.61 -24.89 12.58
C LEU A 117 -6.71 -24.90 13.84
N ASP A 118 -5.58 -24.19 13.82
CA ASP A 118 -4.61 -24.19 14.91
C ASP A 118 -3.77 -22.91 15.03
N GLY A 119 -4.21 -21.84 14.38
CA GLY A 119 -3.52 -20.54 14.41
C GLY A 119 -2.14 -20.55 13.79
N GLN A 120 -1.77 -21.61 13.05
CA GLN A 120 -0.44 -21.75 12.45
C GLN A 120 -0.51 -21.82 10.91
N GLY A 121 -1.63 -21.38 10.33
CA GLY A 121 -1.89 -21.45 8.88
C GLY A 121 -2.22 -22.85 8.39
N ASN A 122 -2.72 -23.74 9.26
CA ASN A 122 -3.24 -25.06 8.85
C ASN A 122 -4.73 -24.97 8.54
N TYR A 123 -5.02 -24.60 7.30
CA TYR A 123 -6.38 -24.34 6.86
C TYR A 123 -7.25 -25.58 6.63
N GLY A 124 -8.52 -25.48 7.02
CA GLY A 124 -9.56 -26.50 6.89
C GLY A 124 -10.21 -26.58 5.50
N ASN A 125 -11.50 -26.94 5.48
CA ASN A 125 -12.29 -26.90 4.24
C ASN A 125 -12.93 -25.52 4.08
N GLU A 126 -13.36 -25.20 2.86
CA GLU A 126 -14.16 -24.00 2.63
C GLU A 126 -15.59 -24.14 3.16
N HIS A 127 -16.06 -23.10 3.83
CA HIS A 127 -17.41 -22.93 4.34
C HIS A 127 -18.15 -21.85 3.54
N LEU A 128 -19.38 -22.14 3.13
CA LEU A 128 -20.24 -21.17 2.44
C LEU A 128 -21.00 -20.33 3.46
N ILE A 129 -20.86 -19.00 3.38
CA ILE A 129 -21.67 -18.05 4.16
C ILE A 129 -22.93 -17.72 3.36
N VAL A 130 -22.75 -17.12 2.18
CA VAL A 130 -23.86 -16.67 1.34
C VAL A 130 -23.59 -16.91 -0.14
N SER A 131 -24.63 -17.30 -0.86
CA SER A 131 -24.64 -17.46 -2.31
C SER A 131 -25.80 -16.67 -2.89
N ILE A 132 -25.56 -15.40 -3.21
CA ILE A 132 -26.55 -14.50 -3.81
C ILE A 132 -25.89 -13.76 -4.97
N ASP A 133 -26.62 -13.59 -6.07
CA ASP A 133 -26.14 -12.81 -7.21
C ASP A 133 -25.89 -11.34 -6.80
N TYR A 134 -24.94 -10.69 -7.47
CA TYR A 134 -24.69 -9.24 -7.35
C TYR A 134 -24.09 -8.73 -6.03
N ILE A 135 -23.52 -9.60 -5.19
CA ILE A 135 -22.68 -9.15 -4.06
C ILE A 135 -21.50 -8.35 -4.61
N GLN A 136 -21.40 -7.06 -4.30
CA GLN A 136 -20.36 -6.16 -4.77
C GLN A 136 -19.17 -6.14 -3.81
N SER A 137 -19.43 -6.07 -2.51
CA SER A 137 -18.45 -6.06 -1.41
C SER A 137 -19.07 -6.67 -0.15
N PHE A 138 -18.23 -6.97 0.84
CA PHE A 138 -18.65 -7.37 2.18
C PHE A 138 -17.65 -6.85 3.24
N SER A 139 -18.07 -6.86 4.50
CA SER A 139 -17.26 -6.55 5.68
C SER A 139 -17.62 -7.49 6.83
N MET A 140 -16.64 -7.80 7.68
CA MET A 140 -16.82 -8.54 8.94
C MET A 140 -16.84 -7.55 10.11
N ILE A 141 -17.86 -7.59 10.96
CA ILE A 141 -17.98 -6.70 12.14
C ILE A 141 -18.95 -7.28 13.16
N ASP A 142 -18.69 -7.09 14.46
CA ASP A 142 -19.67 -7.33 15.52
C ASP A 142 -20.75 -6.24 15.42
N PHE A 143 -21.84 -6.53 14.71
CA PHE A 143 -22.80 -5.51 14.32
C PHE A 143 -23.86 -5.29 15.41
N ASP A 144 -24.23 -6.33 16.16
CA ASP A 144 -25.24 -6.27 17.21
C ASP A 144 -24.68 -6.28 18.64
N ASN A 145 -23.36 -6.17 18.78
CA ASN A 145 -22.61 -6.10 20.04
C ASN A 145 -22.72 -7.37 20.90
N ASP A 146 -22.79 -8.55 20.27
CA ASP A 146 -22.82 -9.85 20.95
C ASP A 146 -21.43 -10.54 21.04
N SER A 147 -20.40 -9.89 20.50
CA SER A 147 -19.00 -10.35 20.41
C SER A 147 -18.71 -11.39 19.33
N ASP A 148 -19.69 -11.72 18.48
CA ASP A 148 -19.50 -12.56 17.32
C ASP A 148 -19.40 -11.70 16.04
N LEU A 149 -18.47 -12.00 15.14
CA LEU A 149 -18.34 -11.23 13.89
C LEU A 149 -19.41 -11.63 12.88
N ASP A 150 -20.17 -10.63 12.43
CA ASP A 150 -21.22 -10.75 11.41
C ASP A 150 -20.76 -10.37 10.02
N VAL A 151 -21.56 -10.70 9.01
CA VAL A 151 -21.32 -10.28 7.62
C VAL A 151 -22.30 -9.19 7.21
N ILE A 152 -21.75 -8.05 6.79
CA ILE A 152 -22.49 -7.01 6.07
C ILE A 152 -22.10 -7.07 4.60
N ALA A 153 -23.09 -7.22 3.72
CA ALA A 153 -22.87 -7.34 2.28
C ALA A 153 -23.62 -6.25 1.50
N THR A 154 -22.95 -5.71 0.50
CA THR A 154 -23.51 -4.74 -0.44
C THR A 154 -23.94 -5.49 -1.70
N LEU A 155 -25.23 -5.42 -2.07
CA LEU A 155 -25.78 -6.12 -3.22
C LEU A 155 -26.33 -5.13 -4.23
N THR A 156 -25.66 -5.04 -5.37
CA THR A 156 -25.87 -3.97 -6.34
C THR A 156 -26.10 -4.54 -7.73
N ASN A 157 -27.29 -4.30 -8.28
CA ASN A 157 -27.59 -4.55 -9.69
C ASN A 157 -27.81 -3.21 -10.43
N THR A 158 -28.04 -3.28 -11.74
CA THR A 158 -28.15 -2.10 -12.64
C THR A 158 -29.19 -1.04 -12.22
N PHE A 159 -30.13 -1.36 -11.34
CA PHE A 159 -31.23 -0.44 -10.98
C PHE A 159 -31.54 -0.36 -9.49
N THR A 160 -30.94 -1.21 -8.65
CA THR A 160 -31.24 -1.25 -7.22
C THR A 160 -30.01 -1.70 -6.45
N GLY A 161 -29.76 -1.07 -5.31
CA GLY A 161 -28.80 -1.48 -4.32
C GLY A 161 -29.50 -1.85 -3.01
N ARG A 162 -28.88 -2.74 -2.23
CA ARG A 162 -29.24 -2.96 -0.84
C ARG A 162 -28.02 -3.33 -0.01
N LEU A 163 -28.05 -2.96 1.26
CA LEU A 163 -27.16 -3.50 2.28
C LEU A 163 -27.92 -4.57 3.07
N SER A 164 -27.28 -5.71 3.24
CA SER A 164 -27.84 -6.85 3.94
C SER A 164 -26.90 -7.35 5.03
N TRP A 165 -27.47 -7.72 6.16
CA TRP A 165 -26.82 -8.32 7.31
C TRP A 165 -27.09 -9.82 7.38
N PHE A 166 -26.05 -10.57 7.74
CA PHE A 166 -26.08 -12.00 8.03
C PHE A 166 -25.40 -12.21 9.39
N GLU A 167 -26.22 -12.34 10.43
CA GLU A 167 -25.81 -12.58 11.82
C GLU A 167 -25.10 -13.93 12.01
N ASN A 168 -23.96 -13.98 12.69
CA ASN A 168 -23.28 -15.20 13.13
C ASN A 168 -23.90 -15.73 14.43
N THR A 169 -25.02 -16.42 14.28
CA THR A 169 -25.94 -16.74 15.39
C THR A 169 -25.42 -17.63 16.52
N ASP A 170 -24.24 -18.21 16.36
CA ASP A 170 -23.63 -19.09 17.36
C ASP A 170 -22.15 -18.79 17.66
N GLY A 171 -21.58 -17.75 17.04
CA GLY A 171 -20.17 -17.42 17.14
C GLY A 171 -19.24 -18.50 16.59
N LEU A 172 -19.74 -19.49 15.84
CA LEU A 172 -18.99 -20.63 15.30
C LEU A 172 -19.07 -20.70 13.76
N GLY A 173 -19.44 -19.59 13.12
CA GLY A 173 -19.62 -19.49 11.68
C GLY A 173 -20.97 -20.00 11.16
N THR A 174 -22.00 -20.10 12.01
CA THR A 174 -23.39 -20.37 11.57
C THR A 174 -24.14 -19.07 11.31
N PHE A 175 -24.19 -18.67 10.05
CA PHE A 175 -24.85 -17.43 9.64
C PHE A 175 -26.37 -17.56 9.42
N SER A 176 -27.10 -16.50 9.77
CA SER A 176 -28.54 -16.39 9.59
C SER A 176 -28.94 -16.18 8.12
N SER A 177 -30.25 -16.17 7.85
CA SER A 177 -30.76 -15.76 6.55
C SER A 177 -30.66 -14.25 6.38
N GLU A 178 -30.53 -13.79 5.13
CA GLU A 178 -30.48 -12.37 4.75
C GLU A 178 -31.48 -11.48 5.53
N GLN A 179 -30.94 -10.49 6.23
CA GLN A 179 -31.67 -9.40 6.85
C GLN A 179 -31.36 -8.10 6.11
N VAL A 180 -32.34 -7.53 5.41
CA VAL A 180 -32.11 -6.32 4.62
C VAL A 180 -32.14 -5.09 5.53
N LEU A 181 -31.04 -4.35 5.60
CA LEU A 181 -30.90 -3.15 6.41
C LEU A 181 -31.39 -1.91 5.66
N LEU A 182 -30.90 -1.73 4.43
CA LEU A 182 -31.17 -0.58 3.59
C LEU A 182 -31.48 -1.03 2.17
N THR A 183 -32.38 -0.29 1.51
CA THR A 183 -32.69 -0.48 0.08
C THR A 183 -32.81 0.87 -0.58
N ASP A 184 -32.26 1.01 -1.78
CA ASP A 184 -32.47 2.20 -2.60
C ASP A 184 -32.62 1.80 -4.08
N ASP A 185 -33.22 2.68 -4.86
CA ASP A 185 -33.17 2.67 -6.32
C ASP A 185 -31.79 3.20 -6.84
N ALA A 186 -30.78 3.19 -5.96
CA ALA A 186 -29.39 3.56 -6.20
C ALA A 186 -28.43 2.45 -5.75
N GLU A 187 -27.25 2.43 -6.36
CA GLU A 187 -26.14 1.56 -6.01
C GLU A 187 -25.45 2.07 -4.74
N TYR A 188 -25.22 1.18 -3.79
CA TYR A 188 -24.35 1.43 -2.65
C TYR A 188 -22.94 0.96 -3.02
N LEU A 189 -21.93 1.79 -2.79
CA LEU A 189 -20.54 1.43 -3.04
C LEU A 189 -19.69 1.60 -1.78
N ASN A 190 -18.97 0.53 -1.44
CA ASN A 190 -17.93 0.49 -0.41
C ASN A 190 -18.39 1.11 0.92
N PRO A 191 -19.40 0.53 1.59
CA PRO A 191 -19.84 1.05 2.87
C PRO A 191 -18.72 0.95 3.91
N ILE A 192 -18.56 2.02 4.67
CA ILE A 192 -17.72 2.12 5.86
C ILE A 192 -18.64 1.92 7.07
N LEU A 193 -18.27 0.99 7.94
CA LEU A 193 -19.05 0.59 9.12
C LEU A 193 -18.29 0.99 10.38
N GLU A 194 -18.59 2.15 10.93
CA GLU A 194 -17.97 2.69 12.15
C GLU A 194 -18.98 3.54 12.92
N ASP A 195 -18.75 3.72 14.22
CA ASP A 195 -19.50 4.67 15.06
C ASP A 195 -19.07 6.11 14.72
N LEU A 196 -19.89 6.85 13.95
CA LEU A 196 -19.52 8.18 13.43
C LEU A 196 -19.85 9.32 14.39
N ASP A 197 -20.76 9.10 15.34
CA ASP A 197 -21.19 10.09 16.32
C ASP A 197 -20.83 9.78 17.79
N ASN A 198 -20.02 8.73 17.98
CA ASN A 198 -19.51 8.23 19.26
C ASN A 198 -20.60 7.86 20.25
N ASP A 199 -21.75 7.35 19.77
CA ASP A 199 -22.86 6.91 20.62
C ASP A 199 -22.78 5.42 21.00
N GLY A 200 -21.86 4.67 20.39
CA GLY A 200 -21.58 3.26 20.61
C GLY A 200 -22.31 2.30 19.67
N ASP A 201 -23.13 2.81 18.76
CA ASP A 201 -23.79 2.02 17.72
C ASP A 201 -23.03 2.13 16.39
N ILE A 202 -22.87 1.01 15.66
CA ILE A 202 -22.20 1.03 14.36
C ILE A 202 -23.10 1.68 13.32
N ASP A 203 -22.60 2.72 12.67
CA ASP A 203 -23.27 3.43 11.58
C ASP A 203 -22.85 2.92 10.20
N ILE A 204 -23.50 3.46 9.17
CA ILE A 204 -23.17 3.16 7.76
C ILE A 204 -22.87 4.47 7.03
N LEU A 205 -21.61 4.66 6.62
CA LEU A 205 -21.19 5.71 5.68
C LEU A 205 -20.97 5.11 4.30
N THR A 206 -21.62 5.63 3.27
CA THR A 206 -21.55 5.05 1.91
C THR A 206 -21.73 6.13 0.85
N SER A 207 -21.38 5.81 -0.39
CA SER A 207 -21.88 6.57 -1.53
C SER A 207 -23.15 5.96 -2.09
N LEU A 208 -24.01 6.82 -2.65
CA LEU A 208 -25.17 6.44 -3.44
C LEU A 208 -24.95 6.87 -4.88
N GLU A 209 -24.99 5.91 -5.80
CA GLU A 209 -24.92 6.17 -7.25
C GLU A 209 -26.23 5.80 -7.94
N SER A 210 -26.81 6.73 -8.71
CA SER A 210 -27.56 6.51 -9.97
C SER A 210 -28.69 7.53 -10.17
N HIS A 211 -28.93 7.90 -11.45
CA HIS A 211 -30.04 8.73 -12.00
C HIS A 211 -30.30 10.13 -11.39
N ALA A 212 -29.62 10.46 -10.31
CA ALA A 212 -29.64 11.68 -9.52
C ALA A 212 -28.17 12.07 -9.22
N PRO A 213 -27.88 13.26 -8.67
CA PRO A 213 -26.50 13.58 -8.34
C PRO A 213 -26.00 12.57 -7.31
N SER A 214 -24.84 11.96 -7.56
CA SER A 214 -24.24 11.04 -6.60
C SER A 214 -24.00 11.74 -5.28
N LYS A 215 -24.06 10.97 -4.19
CA LYS A 215 -23.96 11.50 -2.84
C LYS A 215 -23.04 10.67 -1.99
N ILE A 216 -22.45 11.32 -0.99
CA ILE A 216 -21.91 10.67 0.20
C ILE A 216 -22.95 10.86 1.29
N VAL A 217 -23.40 9.75 1.89
CA VAL A 217 -24.47 9.72 2.89
C VAL A 217 -24.02 8.91 4.10
N TRP A 218 -24.50 9.33 5.26
CA TRP A 218 -24.39 8.60 6.51
C TRP A 218 -25.78 8.19 6.98
N TYR A 219 -25.97 6.89 7.21
CA TYR A 219 -27.14 6.35 7.88
C TYR A 219 -26.79 6.11 9.35
N GLU A 220 -27.38 6.93 10.21
CA GLU A 220 -27.22 6.85 11.67
C GLU A 220 -28.02 5.67 12.21
N ASN A 221 -27.35 4.83 12.98
CA ASN A 221 -27.96 3.74 13.73
C ASN A 221 -28.56 4.29 15.01
N SER A 222 -29.86 4.55 15.00
CA SER A 222 -30.58 5.05 16.18
C SER A 222 -30.81 4.01 17.30
N GLY A 223 -29.96 2.97 17.33
CA GLY A 223 -29.99 1.82 18.22
C GLY A 223 -30.84 0.65 17.73
N ASN A 224 -30.43 -0.56 18.10
CA ASN A 224 -31.02 -1.84 17.67
C ASN A 224 -31.04 -1.98 16.13
N LEU A 225 -29.98 -1.55 15.45
CA LEU A 225 -29.81 -1.65 14.00
C LEU A 225 -30.90 -0.91 13.20
N SER A 226 -31.30 0.28 13.69
CA SER A 226 -32.37 1.08 13.11
C SER A 226 -31.83 2.28 12.33
N PHE A 227 -31.73 2.14 11.01
CA PHE A 227 -31.19 3.14 10.07
C PHE A 227 -32.27 4.04 9.46
N ASN A 228 -33.06 4.72 10.30
CA ASN A 228 -34.16 5.58 9.83
C ASN A 228 -33.79 7.07 9.74
N ILE A 229 -32.53 7.42 9.97
CA ILE A 229 -31.99 8.77 9.86
C ILE A 229 -30.90 8.73 8.80
N GLU A 230 -31.05 9.56 7.77
CA GLU A 230 -30.08 9.71 6.68
C GLU A 230 -29.57 11.16 6.71
N HIS A 231 -28.25 11.30 6.81
CA HIS A 231 -27.53 12.55 6.72
C HIS A 231 -26.87 12.64 5.35
N GLU A 232 -27.29 13.61 4.54
CA GLU A 232 -26.62 13.94 3.29
C GLU A 232 -25.37 14.77 3.59
N ILE A 233 -24.18 14.17 3.43
CA ILE A 233 -22.90 14.82 3.73
C ILE A 233 -22.46 15.69 2.55
N LEU A 234 -22.47 15.13 1.34
CA LEU A 234 -22.04 15.82 0.14
C LEU A 234 -22.84 15.33 -1.08
N THR A 235 -23.34 16.28 -1.88
CA THR A 235 -24.02 16.00 -3.15
C THR A 235 -23.25 16.64 -4.30
N PHE A 236 -22.87 15.83 -5.30
CA PHE A 236 -22.13 16.29 -6.46
C PHE A 236 -23.08 16.90 -7.50
N GLN A 237 -23.02 18.23 -7.67
CA GLN A 237 -23.95 18.96 -8.55
C GLN A 237 -23.77 18.60 -10.04
N PHE A 238 -24.88 18.36 -10.74
CA PHE A 238 -24.91 18.37 -12.21
C PHE A 238 -24.80 19.81 -12.73
N LEU A 239 -23.76 20.14 -13.47
CA LEU A 239 -23.71 21.45 -14.15
C LEU A 239 -24.47 21.44 -15.48
N VAL A 240 -24.43 20.34 -16.24
CA VAL A 240 -25.28 20.02 -17.41
C VAL A 240 -25.16 18.50 -17.62
N SER A 241 -26.25 17.78 -17.94
CA SER A 241 -26.37 16.39 -18.47
C SER A 241 -25.37 15.24 -18.14
N ASP A 242 -24.52 15.31 -17.12
CA ASP A 242 -23.30 14.48 -17.11
C ASP A 242 -23.15 13.68 -15.80
N PHE A 243 -22.71 12.42 -15.88
CA PHE A 243 -22.68 11.50 -14.73
C PHE A 243 -21.39 11.71 -13.89
N THR A 244 -21.55 11.92 -12.57
CA THR A 244 -20.45 11.84 -11.60
C THR A 244 -20.63 10.59 -10.73
N SER A 245 -19.62 9.73 -10.64
CA SER A 245 -19.59 8.52 -9.79
C SER A 245 -18.56 8.69 -8.68
N VAL A 246 -18.85 8.24 -7.46
CA VAL A 246 -17.89 8.10 -6.36
C VAL A 246 -17.24 6.71 -6.47
N VAL A 247 -16.06 6.66 -7.05
CA VAL A 247 -15.38 5.41 -7.41
C VAL A 247 -14.48 4.86 -6.30
N ASP A 248 -14.16 5.68 -5.31
CA ASP A 248 -13.40 5.29 -4.12
C ASP A 248 -13.85 6.11 -2.91
N LEU A 249 -13.90 5.46 -1.74
CA LEU A 249 -14.31 6.05 -0.47
C LEU A 249 -13.48 5.37 0.63
N GLN A 250 -12.74 6.15 1.42
CA GLN A 250 -11.88 5.65 2.50
C GLN A 250 -12.09 6.50 3.77
N PHE A 251 -12.00 5.88 4.95
CA PHE A 251 -12.14 6.56 6.23
C PHE A 251 -10.79 6.53 6.97
N VAL A 252 -10.11 7.67 6.99
CA VAL A 252 -8.71 7.78 7.43
C VAL A 252 -8.47 9.13 8.08
N ASP A 253 -7.71 9.16 9.17
CA ASP A 253 -7.28 10.40 9.83
C ASP A 253 -6.21 11.09 8.96
N ILE A 254 -6.61 12.10 8.20
CA ILE A 254 -5.74 12.82 7.25
C ILE A 254 -5.03 13.98 7.94
N ASP A 255 -5.60 14.56 9.00
CA ASP A 255 -4.99 15.69 9.70
C ASP A 255 -4.50 15.43 11.12
N ASN A 256 -4.37 14.14 11.45
CA ASN A 256 -3.75 13.62 12.67
C ASN A 256 -4.38 14.24 13.93
N ASP A 257 -5.71 14.42 13.90
CA ASP A 257 -6.47 14.98 15.02
C ASP A 257 -7.15 13.90 15.89
N GLY A 258 -6.94 12.63 15.53
CA GLY A 258 -7.49 11.45 16.19
C GLY A 258 -8.88 11.08 15.71
N MET A 259 -9.46 11.80 14.74
CA MET A 259 -10.72 11.46 14.11
C MET A 259 -10.47 11.10 12.64
N LYS A 260 -11.06 9.99 12.19
CA LYS A 260 -11.00 9.64 10.78
C LYS A 260 -11.87 10.60 9.95
N ASP A 261 -11.35 10.95 8.78
CA ASP A 261 -11.95 11.80 7.78
C ASP A 261 -12.40 10.98 6.57
N VAL A 262 -13.27 11.55 5.74
CA VAL A 262 -13.71 10.87 4.50
C VAL A 262 -12.85 11.33 3.33
N PHE A 263 -12.00 10.45 2.83
CA PHE A 263 -11.39 10.59 1.51
C PHE A 263 -12.33 10.05 0.44
N PHE A 264 -12.44 10.75 -0.69
CA PHE A 264 -13.24 10.29 -1.82
C PHE A 264 -12.55 10.56 -3.16
N GLU A 265 -12.75 9.64 -4.11
CA GLU A 265 -12.48 9.87 -5.52
C GLU A 265 -13.79 9.87 -6.30
N THR A 266 -13.98 10.87 -7.15
CA THR A 266 -15.07 10.88 -8.13
C THR A 266 -14.55 10.79 -9.54
N TYR A 267 -15.31 10.14 -10.43
CA TYR A 267 -15.13 10.20 -11.88
C TYR A 267 -16.29 10.97 -12.51
N HIS A 268 -15.97 12.01 -13.27
CA HIS A 268 -16.90 12.71 -14.13
C HIS A 268 -16.54 12.44 -15.60
N ASP A 269 -17.51 12.03 -16.41
CA ASP A 269 -17.34 11.72 -17.84
C ASP A 269 -16.67 12.84 -18.67
N ASP A 270 -17.02 14.10 -18.42
CA ASP A 270 -16.47 15.28 -19.11
C ASP A 270 -15.25 15.91 -18.43
N ALA A 271 -15.17 15.87 -17.09
CA ALA A 271 -14.11 16.53 -16.33
C ALA A 271 -12.95 15.61 -15.88
N GLY A 272 -13.14 14.29 -16.00
CA GLY A 272 -12.20 13.29 -15.49
C GLY A 272 -12.36 13.03 -13.99
N SER A 273 -11.39 12.31 -13.42
CA SER A 273 -11.38 12.02 -11.98
C SER A 273 -10.90 13.20 -11.14
N THR A 274 -11.49 13.35 -9.95
CA THR A 274 -11.06 14.29 -8.92
C THR A 274 -11.05 13.61 -7.56
N THR A 275 -10.17 14.06 -6.68
CA THR A 275 -10.08 13.59 -5.30
C THR A 275 -10.30 14.71 -4.33
N GLY A 276 -10.92 14.39 -3.20
CA GLY A 276 -11.06 15.31 -2.10
C GLY A 276 -11.18 14.59 -0.77
N TRP A 277 -11.22 15.38 0.29
CA TRP A 277 -11.52 14.87 1.62
C TRP A 277 -12.46 15.82 2.37
N LEU A 278 -13.17 15.24 3.33
CA LEU A 278 -14.12 15.90 4.23
C LEU A 278 -13.62 15.67 5.66
N LYS A 279 -13.15 16.74 6.31
CA LYS A 279 -12.66 16.68 7.69
C LYS A 279 -13.80 16.41 8.66
N ASN A 280 -13.65 15.44 9.56
CA ASN A 280 -14.58 15.18 10.65
C ASN A 280 -14.46 16.28 11.72
N MET A 281 -15.59 16.88 12.12
CA MET A 281 -15.61 18.10 12.93
C MET A 281 -15.83 17.89 14.43
N GLY A 282 -15.80 16.65 14.91
CA GLY A 282 -15.92 16.38 16.34
C GLY A 282 -16.69 15.12 16.69
N GLY A 283 -16.77 14.15 15.78
CA GLY A 283 -17.38 12.86 16.07
C GLY A 283 -18.84 12.98 16.48
N THR A 284 -19.58 13.86 15.82
CA THR A 284 -21.05 13.97 15.87
C THR A 284 -21.64 13.73 14.47
N GLY A 285 -20.87 13.03 13.61
CA GLY A 285 -21.09 12.90 12.17
C GLY A 285 -21.21 14.21 11.37
N GLU A 286 -20.69 15.33 11.90
CA GLU A 286 -20.57 16.59 11.15
C GLU A 286 -19.23 16.64 10.40
N PHE A 287 -19.28 16.98 9.10
CA PHE A 287 -18.09 17.14 8.25
C PHE A 287 -17.90 18.58 7.78
N ALA A 288 -16.64 19.00 7.61
CA ALA A 288 -16.29 20.28 7.01
C ALA A 288 -16.58 20.31 5.51
N GLU A 289 -16.46 21.51 4.92
CA GLU A 289 -16.51 21.67 3.47
C GLU A 289 -15.41 20.83 2.78
N ALA A 290 -15.78 20.19 1.67
CA ALA A 290 -14.86 19.36 0.90
C ALA A 290 -13.64 20.15 0.44
N GLN A 291 -12.46 19.57 0.66
CA GLN A 291 -11.19 20.10 0.22
C GLN A 291 -10.62 19.23 -0.89
N ASN A 292 -10.11 19.86 -1.96
CA ASN A 292 -9.49 19.12 -3.06
C ASN A 292 -8.10 18.63 -2.65
N ILE A 293 -7.83 17.35 -2.95
CA ILE A 293 -6.51 16.75 -2.87
C ILE A 293 -5.98 16.55 -4.30
N THR A 294 -4.67 16.62 -4.49
CA THR A 294 -4.04 16.33 -5.79
C THR A 294 -4.42 14.93 -6.28
N PHE A 295 -4.99 14.87 -7.49
CA PHE A 295 -5.33 13.62 -8.12
C PHE A 295 -4.10 12.95 -8.76
N TYR A 296 -3.89 11.67 -8.46
CA TYR A 296 -2.89 10.79 -9.10
C TYR A 296 -3.54 9.56 -9.73
N ASN A 297 -3.19 9.18 -10.97
CA ASN A 297 -3.82 8.00 -11.56
C ASN A 297 -3.47 6.72 -10.79
N GLY A 298 -4.47 5.85 -10.60
CA GLY A 298 -4.26 4.51 -10.05
C GLY A 298 -4.83 4.33 -8.64
N GLN A 299 -4.49 3.20 -8.02
CA GLN A 299 -4.97 2.84 -6.68
C GLN A 299 -4.15 3.58 -5.61
N ARG A 300 -4.80 3.92 -4.49
CA ARG A 300 -4.19 4.61 -3.37
C ARG A 300 -4.60 3.99 -2.05
N ARG A 301 -3.71 4.05 -1.07
CA ARG A 301 -3.96 3.71 0.34
C ARG A 301 -3.19 4.69 1.21
N PHE A 302 -3.59 4.80 2.47
CA PHE A 302 -3.01 5.74 3.41
C PHE A 302 -2.30 5.03 4.56
N TYR A 303 -1.07 5.45 4.85
CA TYR A 303 -0.22 4.88 5.89
C TYR A 303 0.76 5.95 6.37
N ASP A 304 1.14 5.94 7.64
CA ASP A 304 2.28 6.71 8.15
C ASP A 304 3.60 6.05 7.68
N LEU A 305 4.06 6.41 6.48
CA LEU A 305 5.19 5.72 5.82
C LEU A 305 6.53 6.21 6.33
N ASP A 306 6.63 7.44 6.82
CA ASP A 306 7.88 7.99 7.33
C ASP A 306 7.96 8.06 8.87
N ASN A 307 6.91 7.58 9.55
CA ASN A 307 6.79 7.47 11.01
C ASN A 307 6.82 8.85 11.70
N ASP A 308 6.18 9.84 11.09
CA ASP A 308 6.01 11.18 11.66
C ASP A 308 4.63 11.41 12.31
N GLY A 309 3.74 10.43 12.19
CA GLY A 309 2.39 10.40 12.75
C GLY A 309 1.31 10.83 11.76
N ASP A 310 1.66 11.35 10.59
CA ASP A 310 0.71 11.79 9.58
C ASP A 310 0.51 10.69 8.53
N ASN A 311 -0.74 10.38 8.17
CA ASN A 311 -0.98 9.38 7.12
C ASN A 311 -0.59 9.94 5.74
N ASP A 312 0.42 9.33 5.14
CA ASP A 312 0.88 9.54 3.77
C ASP A 312 0.06 8.74 2.76
N MET A 313 0.26 9.02 1.48
CA MET A 313 -0.39 8.31 0.38
C MET A 313 0.57 7.35 -0.31
N LEU A 314 0.29 6.06 -0.24
CA LEU A 314 0.91 5.02 -1.08
C LEU A 314 0.07 4.80 -2.34
N GLY A 315 0.70 4.67 -3.50
CA GLY A 315 -0.05 4.44 -4.74
C GLY A 315 0.69 3.65 -5.82
N ILE A 316 -0.12 3.07 -6.72
CA ILE A 316 0.35 2.38 -7.93
C ILE A 316 -0.39 2.87 -9.17
N TYR A 317 0.36 3.12 -10.25
CA TYR A 317 -0.20 3.39 -11.57
C TYR A 317 0.18 2.30 -12.57
N ARG A 318 -0.75 1.38 -12.77
CA ARG A 318 -0.54 0.12 -13.50
C ARG A 318 -0.11 0.30 -14.96
N GLN A 319 -0.48 1.41 -15.59
CA GLN A 319 -0.19 1.70 -17.00
C GLN A 319 1.24 2.18 -17.23
N THR A 320 1.92 2.65 -16.19
CA THR A 320 3.30 3.16 -16.27
C THR A 320 4.23 2.47 -15.27
N ASP A 321 3.80 1.36 -14.68
CA ASP A 321 4.58 0.57 -13.72
C ASP A 321 5.05 1.36 -12.48
N LEU A 322 4.41 2.49 -12.21
CA LEU A 322 4.84 3.43 -11.18
C LEU A 322 4.28 2.99 -9.83
N LEU A 323 5.18 2.62 -8.91
CA LEU A 323 4.94 2.53 -7.48
C LEU A 323 5.49 3.80 -6.82
N PHE A 324 4.66 4.51 -6.07
CA PHE A 324 5.01 5.81 -5.52
C PHE A 324 4.41 6.01 -4.13
N TRP A 325 4.97 6.97 -3.41
CA TRP A 325 4.32 7.56 -2.24
C TRP A 325 4.34 9.09 -2.29
N VAL A 326 3.46 9.73 -1.53
CA VAL A 326 3.33 11.18 -1.42
C VAL A 326 3.14 11.55 0.04
N GLU A 327 4.04 12.40 0.52
CA GLU A 327 3.99 12.99 1.86
C GLU A 327 2.71 13.77 2.11
N ASN A 328 2.09 13.59 3.27
CA ASN A 328 1.09 14.49 3.81
C ASN A 328 1.72 15.56 4.71
N THR A 329 2.21 16.64 4.11
CA THR A 329 3.09 17.58 4.81
C THR A 329 2.39 18.31 5.97
N ASN A 330 2.77 18.00 7.22
CA ASN A 330 2.21 18.55 8.47
C ASN A 330 0.69 18.31 8.63
N ALA A 331 0.22 17.11 8.31
CA ALA A 331 -1.17 16.70 8.48
C ALA A 331 -2.16 17.71 7.87
N SER A 332 -1.82 18.28 6.71
CA SER A 332 -2.59 19.38 6.12
C SER A 332 -3.49 18.93 4.97
N GLY A 333 -3.50 17.64 4.66
CA GLY A 333 -4.11 17.08 3.45
C GLY A 333 -3.39 17.50 2.17
N SER A 334 -2.12 17.91 2.28
CA SER A 334 -1.33 18.44 1.16
C SER A 334 -0.41 17.37 0.58
N PHE A 335 -0.89 16.71 -0.49
CA PHE A 335 -0.17 15.68 -1.22
C PHE A 335 0.41 16.27 -2.52
N ASP A 336 1.61 16.85 -2.46
CA ASP A 336 2.16 17.65 -3.57
C ASP A 336 3.27 16.96 -4.38
N ILE A 337 4.13 16.18 -3.71
CA ILE A 337 5.40 15.70 -4.27
C ILE A 337 5.38 14.19 -4.39
N ILE A 338 5.26 13.68 -5.61
CA ILE A 338 5.42 12.25 -5.90
C ILE A 338 6.87 11.82 -5.63
N ARG A 339 7.00 10.76 -4.85
CA ARG A 339 8.26 10.05 -4.62
C ARG A 339 8.13 8.65 -5.20
N THR A 340 8.89 8.39 -6.25
CA THR A 340 8.94 7.05 -6.85
C THR A 340 9.65 6.10 -5.89
N ILE A 341 8.97 5.02 -5.52
CA ILE A 341 9.56 3.85 -4.84
C ILE A 341 10.20 2.97 -5.91
N SER A 342 9.45 2.66 -6.97
CA SER A 342 9.94 1.87 -8.11
C SER A 342 9.14 2.18 -9.38
N ASP A 343 9.78 2.08 -10.53
CA ASP A 343 9.16 2.03 -11.86
C ASP A 343 9.52 0.72 -12.60
N GLU A 344 9.99 -0.29 -11.84
CA GLU A 344 10.43 -1.59 -12.36
C GLU A 344 9.43 -2.73 -12.07
N VAL A 345 8.33 -2.46 -11.34
CA VAL A 345 7.30 -3.47 -11.05
C VAL A 345 6.38 -3.60 -12.26
N ASP A 346 6.38 -4.73 -12.96
CA ASP A 346 5.65 -4.90 -14.22
C ASP A 346 4.14 -5.11 -13.98
N PHE A 347 3.34 -4.12 -14.40
CA PHE A 347 1.88 -4.13 -14.26
C PHE A 347 1.42 -4.36 -12.80
N PRO A 348 1.78 -3.45 -11.87
CA PRO A 348 1.46 -3.59 -10.45
C PRO A 348 -0.05 -3.65 -10.27
N ARG A 349 -0.56 -4.60 -9.48
CA ARG A 349 -2.00 -4.77 -9.28
C ARG A 349 -2.46 -4.38 -7.89
N ASP A 350 -1.64 -4.60 -6.88
CA ASP A 350 -1.97 -4.29 -5.49
C ASP A 350 -0.70 -3.87 -4.77
N THR A 351 -0.81 -2.96 -3.81
CA THR A 351 0.32 -2.52 -2.97
C THR A 351 -0.13 -2.22 -1.55
N GLN A 352 0.54 -2.75 -0.55
CA GLN A 352 0.20 -2.53 0.86
C GLN A 352 1.46 -2.26 1.67
N ALA A 353 1.29 -1.68 2.85
CA ALA A 353 2.40 -1.39 3.76
C ALA A 353 2.25 -2.10 5.10
N ALA A 354 3.34 -2.64 5.61
CA ALA A 354 3.45 -3.31 6.90
C ALA A 354 4.92 -3.38 7.33
N ASP A 355 5.19 -3.58 8.62
CA ASP A 355 6.55 -3.77 9.13
C ASP A 355 6.96 -5.25 8.97
N PHE A 356 7.60 -5.59 7.84
CA PHE A 356 7.98 -7.00 7.56
C PHE A 356 9.27 -7.42 8.25
N ASP A 357 10.09 -6.47 8.73
CA ASP A 357 11.34 -6.79 9.40
C ASP A 357 11.48 -6.31 10.86
N GLY A 358 10.36 -5.91 11.45
CA GLY A 358 10.24 -5.61 12.88
C GLY A 358 11.06 -4.39 13.31
N ASP A 359 11.43 -3.52 12.38
CA ASP A 359 12.26 -2.34 12.66
C ASP A 359 11.45 -1.10 13.02
N GLY A 360 10.12 -1.21 12.99
CA GLY A 360 9.16 -0.16 13.33
C GLY A 360 8.89 0.82 12.19
N LEU A 361 9.39 0.56 10.98
CA LEU A 361 9.05 1.32 9.76
C LEU A 361 8.14 0.48 8.86
N LEU A 362 7.12 1.12 8.30
CA LEU A 362 6.26 0.45 7.33
C LEU A 362 7.02 0.28 6.00
N ASP A 363 7.25 -0.96 5.63
CA ASP A 363 7.75 -1.38 4.33
C ASP A 363 6.61 -1.47 3.31
N VAL A 364 6.91 -1.74 2.04
CA VAL A 364 5.91 -1.90 0.97
C VAL A 364 6.00 -3.26 0.30
N VAL A 365 4.86 -3.95 0.16
CA VAL A 365 4.73 -5.15 -0.68
C VAL A 365 3.85 -4.86 -1.90
N VAL A 366 4.20 -5.44 -3.04
CA VAL A 366 3.49 -5.25 -4.31
C VAL A 366 3.27 -6.57 -5.03
N ALA A 367 2.04 -6.79 -5.51
CA ALA A 367 1.70 -7.84 -6.45
C ALA A 367 1.96 -7.37 -7.89
N SER A 368 2.88 -8.05 -8.58
CA SER A 368 3.30 -7.75 -9.95
C SER A 368 2.70 -8.78 -10.91
N LEU A 369 1.72 -8.35 -11.69
CA LEU A 369 0.99 -9.26 -12.58
C LEU A 369 1.75 -9.53 -13.88
N GLY A 370 2.57 -8.59 -14.35
CA GLY A 370 3.24 -8.68 -15.65
C GLY A 370 4.39 -9.70 -15.68
N ASP A 371 5.13 -9.79 -14.57
CA ASP A 371 6.31 -10.67 -14.44
C ASP A 371 6.13 -11.82 -13.43
N ASN A 372 4.91 -12.01 -12.92
CA ASN A 372 4.55 -13.06 -11.96
C ASN A 372 5.35 -13.00 -10.66
N THR A 373 5.57 -11.80 -10.13
CA THR A 373 6.29 -11.62 -8.87
C THR A 373 5.43 -11.04 -7.76
N VAL A 374 5.81 -11.35 -6.53
CA VAL A 374 5.46 -10.56 -5.35
C VAL A 374 6.78 -9.95 -4.84
N VAL A 375 6.79 -8.64 -4.65
CA VAL A 375 8.01 -7.87 -4.40
C VAL A 375 7.86 -7.04 -3.13
N TRP A 376 8.89 -7.05 -2.30
CA TRP A 376 9.02 -6.26 -1.08
C TRP A 376 10.05 -5.15 -1.26
N PHE A 377 9.74 -3.99 -0.71
CA PHE A 377 10.61 -2.81 -0.65
C PHE A 377 10.75 -2.41 0.81
N LYS A 378 11.91 -2.73 1.40
CA LYS A 378 12.25 -2.32 2.76
C LYS A 378 12.30 -0.80 2.87
N ASN A 379 11.60 -0.23 3.83
CA ASN A 379 11.75 1.14 4.25
C ASN A 379 13.01 1.26 5.10
N THR A 380 13.89 2.15 4.67
CA THR A 380 15.17 2.43 5.33
C THR A 380 15.09 3.71 6.15
N GLY A 381 13.89 4.26 6.31
CA GLY A 381 13.58 5.53 6.98
C GLY A 381 14.20 6.71 6.25
N ILE A 382 14.52 7.77 7.00
CA ILE A 382 15.64 8.61 6.59
C ILE A 382 16.85 7.68 6.58
N LEU A 383 17.74 7.82 5.61
CA LEU A 383 19.14 7.46 5.82
C LEU A 383 19.60 8.02 7.18
N ASP A 384 19.46 7.24 8.25
CA ASP A 384 20.45 7.23 9.28
C ASP A 384 21.76 7.01 8.53
N VAL A 385 22.85 7.46 9.12
CA VAL A 385 24.13 7.09 8.59
C VAL A 385 24.26 5.57 8.81
N VAL A 386 23.61 4.74 7.96
CA VAL A 386 24.26 3.56 7.41
C VAL A 386 25.63 4.10 7.13
N GLU A 387 26.61 3.53 7.81
CA GLU A 387 27.99 3.73 7.51
C GLU A 387 28.07 3.68 5.99
N ASN A 388 28.06 4.87 5.39
CA ASN A 388 28.61 5.11 4.11
C ASN A 388 30.06 4.87 4.46
N VAL A 389 30.48 3.60 4.47
CA VAL A 389 31.86 3.25 4.24
C VAL A 389 32.02 3.74 2.83
N ALA A 390 32.24 5.06 2.72
CA ALA A 390 32.02 5.83 1.52
C ALA A 390 32.68 5.02 0.44
N PHE A 391 31.91 4.57 -0.55
CA PHE A 391 32.45 3.82 -1.66
C PHE A 391 33.53 4.71 -2.29
N SER A 392 34.76 4.50 -1.86
CA SER A 392 35.80 5.51 -1.94
C SER A 392 36.83 4.96 -2.87
N ILE A 393 36.63 5.25 -4.14
CA ILE A 393 37.61 4.97 -5.15
C ILE A 393 38.51 6.19 -5.28
N ASN A 394 39.76 6.03 -4.86
CA ASN A 394 40.79 7.04 -5.04
C ASN A 394 41.86 6.52 -6.00
N MET A 395 42.11 7.27 -7.08
CA MET A 395 43.13 6.93 -8.06
C MET A 395 44.29 7.93 -8.02
N TYR A 396 45.51 7.43 -7.90
CA TYR A 396 46.71 8.24 -7.76
C TYR A 396 47.94 7.57 -8.41
N PRO A 397 48.98 8.33 -8.78
CA PRO A 397 49.01 9.78 -8.82
C PRO A 397 48.11 10.34 -9.93
N ASN A 398 47.56 11.54 -9.71
CA ASN A 398 46.85 12.28 -10.74
C ASN A 398 47.34 13.74 -10.69
N PRO A 399 48.12 14.22 -11.70
CA PRO A 399 48.46 13.55 -12.95
C PRO A 399 49.46 12.37 -12.83
N THR A 400 49.50 11.45 -13.80
CA THR A 400 50.46 10.32 -13.89
C THR A 400 51.19 10.28 -15.25
N SER A 401 52.31 9.58 -15.33
CA SER A 401 53.04 9.29 -16.58
C SER A 401 53.08 7.80 -16.97
N SER A 402 52.72 6.90 -16.06
CA SER A 402 52.76 5.44 -16.30
C SER A 402 51.74 4.69 -15.44
N ILE A 403 52.09 4.34 -14.20
CA ILE A 403 51.27 3.50 -13.34
C ILE A 403 50.21 4.35 -12.62
N VAL A 404 49.01 3.80 -12.49
CA VAL A 404 47.93 4.31 -11.63
C VAL A 404 47.62 3.27 -10.57
N TYR A 405 47.55 3.72 -9.32
CA TYR A 405 47.09 2.96 -8.17
C TYR A 405 45.64 3.32 -7.88
N LEU A 406 44.86 2.32 -7.47
CA LEU A 406 43.45 2.43 -7.12
C LEU A 406 43.30 1.91 -5.68
N ASN A 407 42.87 2.79 -4.78
CA ASN A 407 42.46 2.42 -3.43
C ASN A 407 40.93 2.36 -3.36
N THR A 408 40.40 1.28 -2.80
CA THR A 408 38.97 1.03 -2.60
C THR A 408 38.77 0.08 -1.42
N ASN A 409 37.62 0.20 -0.76
CA ASN A 409 37.15 -0.68 0.29
C ASN A 409 36.41 -1.92 -0.24
N GLU A 410 36.26 -2.08 -1.57
CA GLU A 410 35.41 -3.10 -2.19
C GLU A 410 36.14 -3.95 -3.25
N PRO A 411 35.80 -5.24 -3.42
CA PRO A 411 36.34 -6.07 -4.49
C PRO A 411 35.99 -5.53 -5.88
N LEU A 412 36.99 -5.45 -6.76
CA LEU A 412 36.83 -4.93 -8.12
C LEU A 412 36.29 -6.00 -9.07
N ALA A 413 35.31 -5.64 -9.91
CA ALA A 413 34.81 -6.46 -11.01
C ALA A 413 35.38 -6.03 -12.37
N SER A 414 35.46 -4.72 -12.63
CA SER A 414 36.04 -4.23 -13.89
C SER A 414 36.59 -2.80 -13.80
N ILE A 415 37.58 -2.51 -14.66
CA ILE A 415 38.17 -1.18 -14.83
C ILE A 415 38.24 -0.88 -16.33
N VAL A 416 37.58 0.18 -16.79
CA VAL A 416 37.50 0.55 -18.20
C VAL A 416 37.83 2.02 -18.41
N MET A 417 38.82 2.30 -19.25
CA MET A 417 39.24 3.66 -19.59
C MET A 417 38.55 4.15 -20.86
N HIS A 418 38.02 5.38 -20.78
CA HIS A 418 37.35 6.10 -21.85
C HIS A 418 38.06 7.43 -22.14
N ASN A 419 37.97 7.91 -23.37
CA ASN A 419 38.35 9.27 -23.72
C ASN A 419 37.25 10.28 -23.32
N VAL A 420 37.50 11.57 -23.56
CA VAL A 420 36.55 12.67 -23.29
C VAL A 420 35.25 12.60 -24.10
N LEU A 421 35.19 11.78 -25.16
CA LEU A 421 34.00 11.55 -25.97
C LEU A 421 33.23 10.29 -25.52
N GLY A 422 33.61 9.67 -24.41
CA GLY A 422 33.00 8.44 -23.90
C GLY A 422 33.38 7.17 -24.68
N THR A 423 34.29 7.24 -25.65
CA THR A 423 34.74 6.06 -26.39
C THR A 423 35.67 5.21 -25.53
N LYS A 424 35.39 3.91 -25.45
CA LYS A 424 36.25 2.94 -24.76
C LYS A 424 37.62 2.84 -25.43
N ILE A 425 38.68 3.03 -24.65
CA ILE A 425 40.07 2.95 -25.11
C ILE A 425 40.71 1.61 -24.72
N LYS A 426 40.60 1.22 -23.44
CA LYS A 426 41.25 0.01 -22.92
C LYS A 426 40.51 -0.51 -21.68
N SER A 427 40.53 -1.83 -21.48
CA SER A 427 40.09 -2.48 -20.24
C SER A 427 41.32 -2.98 -19.48
N PHE A 428 41.27 -2.94 -18.15
CA PHE A 428 42.34 -3.39 -17.28
C PHE A 428 41.88 -4.56 -16.40
N PRO A 429 42.82 -5.42 -15.95
CA PRO A 429 42.52 -6.40 -14.91
C PRO A 429 41.97 -5.71 -13.65
N ALA A 430 41.04 -6.38 -12.96
CA ALA A 430 40.43 -5.92 -11.73
C ALA A 430 41.42 -6.00 -10.55
N THR A 431 42.42 -5.12 -10.58
CA THR A 431 43.54 -5.06 -9.64
C THR A 431 43.76 -3.63 -9.18
N SER A 432 44.35 -3.44 -8.00
CA SER A 432 44.59 -2.12 -7.37
C SER A 432 45.72 -1.32 -8.02
N GLN A 433 46.33 -1.80 -9.11
CA GLN A 433 47.33 -1.08 -9.88
C GLN A 433 47.31 -1.49 -11.36
N PHE A 434 47.55 -0.54 -12.26
CA PHE A 434 47.63 -0.81 -13.70
C PHE A 434 48.47 0.24 -14.44
N ASP A 435 49.06 -0.16 -15.57
CA ASP A 435 49.97 0.67 -16.37
C ASP A 435 49.27 1.30 -17.59
N ILE A 436 49.39 2.62 -17.70
CA ILE A 436 48.91 3.43 -18.82
C ILE A 436 50.05 4.15 -19.57
N SER A 437 51.29 3.67 -19.44
CA SER A 437 52.48 4.21 -20.14
C SER A 437 52.32 4.27 -21.67
N GLU A 438 51.63 3.29 -22.26
CA GLU A 438 51.37 3.19 -23.70
C GLU A 438 50.29 4.18 -24.21
N VAL A 439 49.58 4.85 -23.30
CA VAL A 439 48.48 5.75 -23.63
C VAL A 439 49.04 7.17 -23.87
N PRO A 440 48.64 7.86 -24.95
CA PRO A 440 49.05 9.24 -25.22
C PRO A 440 48.71 10.20 -24.06
N SER A 441 49.45 11.30 -23.97
CA SER A 441 49.15 12.36 -23.01
C SER A 441 47.76 12.94 -23.27
N GLY A 442 46.94 13.09 -22.22
CA GLY A 442 45.54 13.46 -22.37
C GLY A 442 44.71 13.30 -21.10
N LEU A 443 43.43 13.64 -21.23
CA LEU A 443 42.42 13.50 -20.19
C LEU A 443 41.61 12.22 -20.42
N TYR A 444 41.52 11.37 -19.39
CA TYR A 444 40.83 10.08 -19.46
C TYR A 444 39.89 9.89 -18.27
N PHE A 445 38.85 9.10 -18.49
CA PHE A 445 37.87 8.71 -17.48
C PHE A 445 37.88 7.20 -17.27
N PHE A 446 38.08 6.75 -16.04
CA PHE A 446 38.08 5.34 -15.66
C PHE A 446 36.74 5.01 -15.02
N LYS A 447 35.93 4.19 -15.70
CA LYS A 447 34.71 3.60 -15.15
C LYS A 447 35.10 2.32 -14.42
N ILE A 448 34.86 2.28 -13.12
CA ILE A 448 35.21 1.16 -12.24
C ILE A 448 33.92 0.57 -11.70
N LYS A 449 33.79 -0.76 -11.78
CA LYS A 449 32.65 -1.51 -11.23
C LYS A 449 33.15 -2.49 -10.17
N THR A 450 32.46 -2.59 -9.03
CA THR A 450 32.72 -3.58 -7.98
C THR A 450 31.94 -4.87 -8.21
N VAL A 451 32.26 -5.93 -7.46
CA VAL A 451 31.49 -7.18 -7.46
C VAL A 451 30.07 -6.97 -6.93
N SER A 452 29.90 -6.07 -5.95
CA SER A 452 28.63 -5.62 -5.38
C SER A 452 27.75 -4.79 -6.32
N GLY A 453 28.22 -4.49 -7.54
CA GLY A 453 27.43 -3.78 -8.56
C GLY A 453 27.64 -2.26 -8.60
N MET A 454 28.30 -1.66 -7.61
CA MET A 454 28.59 -0.22 -7.56
C MET A 454 29.49 0.24 -8.70
N VAL A 455 29.26 1.47 -9.19
CA VAL A 455 29.99 2.06 -10.33
C VAL A 455 30.53 3.45 -9.98
N SER A 456 31.84 3.67 -10.16
CA SER A 456 32.48 5.00 -10.04
C SER A 456 33.15 5.42 -11.34
N THR A 457 33.22 6.72 -11.61
CA THR A 457 34.01 7.27 -12.71
C THR A 457 35.08 8.22 -12.19
N GLN A 458 36.35 7.90 -12.42
CA GLN A 458 37.50 8.68 -11.95
C GLN A 458 38.23 9.37 -13.09
N LYS A 459 38.52 10.66 -12.91
CA LYS A 459 39.24 11.48 -13.88
C LYS A 459 40.75 11.34 -13.68
N ILE A 460 41.50 11.04 -14.73
CA ILE A 460 42.98 10.99 -14.72
C ILE A 460 43.58 11.84 -15.84
N ILE A 461 44.61 12.61 -15.50
CA ILE A 461 45.42 13.36 -16.44
C ILE A 461 46.71 12.57 -16.70
N LYS A 462 46.90 12.09 -17.94
CA LYS A 462 48.14 11.46 -18.40
C LYS A 462 49.08 12.55 -18.95
N ARG A 463 50.28 12.64 -18.38
CA ARG A 463 51.37 13.50 -18.86
C ARG A 463 52.26 12.79 -19.86
#